data_AF-A0A6P6LFW4-F1
#
_entry.id   AF-A0A6P6LFW4-F1
#
_cell.length_a   1.000
_cell.length_b   1.000
_cell.length_c   1.000
_cell.angle_alpha   90.00
_cell.angle_beta   90.00
_cell.angle_gamma   90.00
#
_symmetry.space_group_name_H-M   'P 1'
#
loop_
_entity.id
_entity.type
_entity.pdbx_description
1 polymer ?
#
loop_
_entity_poly.entity_id
_entity_poly.type
_entity_poly.pdbx_seq_one_letter_code
_entity_poly.pdbx_strand_id
1 'polypeptide(L)'
;MMLAMTSSINIINGLLTIKNSLHIKIPYLTFIQRPTEIKCSRTLTTGQHNEQYCIDIVRKRDYEGFLCSLLFPEAVRRSALALRAFNVELAQIKDSVSQKTIGLMRLQFWKSAVEDIYRDDPPVQPVSAELWRAVWKHTLTRRWMLRIISEREKDMEDKAYRNFQELEAYGENTQSSLLYLLLETLGVKNVHSDHAASHIGKAQGILTCLRATPYNSSRRKVYLPMDICMLHGASQEDFIRGSRDQNIRDVVYDIASQAHVHLQHARSFSENVPHVAMPAFLQTKRWSLFNPHDSCPLKAPLPADGLITHLKPFLLFYSNFP
;
A
#
# COMPACT_ATOMS: atom_id res chain seq x y z
N MET A 1 66.78 44.58 -24.36
CA MET A 1 67.59 45.58 -23.65
C MET A 1 66.78 46.86 -23.55
N MET A 2 66.30 47.20 -22.34
CA MET A 2 65.84 48.52 -21.85
C MET A 2 64.70 49.25 -22.62
N LEU A 3 63.66 49.83 -22.02
CA LEU A 3 63.36 50.43 -20.70
C LEU A 3 61.81 50.55 -20.59
N ALA A 4 61.17 50.19 -19.46
CA ALA A 4 60.57 51.07 -18.43
C ALA A 4 59.32 51.87 -18.88
N MET A 5 58.27 52.20 -18.12
CA MET A 5 57.67 51.86 -16.81
C MET A 5 56.57 52.94 -16.60
N THR A 6 55.32 52.56 -16.24
CA THR A 6 54.32 53.39 -15.47
C THR A 6 53.78 54.68 -16.16
N SER A 7 52.56 55.22 -15.98
CA SER A 7 51.52 55.16 -14.95
C SER A 7 50.19 55.72 -15.53
N SER A 8 49.10 55.53 -14.79
CA SER A 8 47.96 56.45 -14.60
C SER A 8 46.57 56.01 -15.08
N ILE A 9 45.69 56.00 -14.09
CA ILE A 9 44.26 55.70 -14.02
C ILE A 9 43.46 56.88 -14.57
N ASN A 10 42.36 56.63 -15.29
CA ASN A 10 41.11 57.38 -15.07
C ASN A 10 39.87 56.60 -15.54
N ILE A 11 38.87 56.63 -14.66
CA ILE A 11 37.58 55.96 -14.70
C ILE A 11 36.63 56.74 -15.62
N ILE A 12 35.69 56.06 -16.29
CA ILE A 12 34.23 56.37 -16.29
C ILE A 12 33.50 55.56 -17.41
N ASN A 13 32.44 54.88 -16.97
CA ASN A 13 31.29 54.32 -17.71
C ASN A 13 31.43 52.99 -18.47
N GLY A 14 30.77 51.96 -17.94
CA GLY A 14 30.40 50.76 -18.69
C GLY A 14 29.86 49.64 -17.81
N LEU A 15 28.55 49.67 -17.54
CA LEU A 15 27.79 48.50 -17.08
C LEU A 15 28.10 47.28 -17.96
N LEU A 16 28.33 46.11 -17.36
CA LEU A 16 27.66 44.84 -17.69
C LEU A 16 28.28 43.69 -16.86
N THR A 17 27.60 43.38 -15.76
CA THR A 17 27.82 42.18 -14.94
C THR A 17 27.19 40.98 -15.66
N ILE A 18 27.99 40.02 -16.13
CA ILE A 18 27.49 38.73 -16.62
C ILE A 18 27.90 37.64 -15.62
N LYS A 19 26.95 37.25 -14.77
CA LYS A 19 27.00 35.99 -14.00
C LYS A 19 26.50 34.88 -14.92
N ASN A 20 27.38 34.00 -15.37
CA ASN A 20 27.01 32.77 -16.06
C ASN A 20 26.35 31.79 -15.07
N SER A 21 25.03 31.68 -15.16
CA SER A 21 24.24 30.63 -14.50
C SER A 21 23.93 29.55 -15.54
N LEU A 22 24.50 28.37 -15.37
CA LEU A 22 24.25 27.20 -16.23
C LEU A 22 22.85 26.64 -15.92
N HIS A 23 21.86 27.03 -16.71
CA HIS A 23 20.53 26.41 -16.71
C HIS A 23 20.54 25.13 -17.56
N ILE A 24 20.46 23.99 -16.89
CA ILE A 24 20.10 22.70 -17.51
C ILE A 24 18.62 22.79 -17.92
N LYS A 25 18.34 22.80 -19.23
CA LYS A 25 16.98 22.76 -19.79
C LYS A 25 16.48 21.32 -19.84
N ILE A 26 15.48 21.00 -19.02
CA ILE A 26 14.65 19.78 -19.15
C ILE A 26 13.49 20.15 -20.10
N PRO A 27 13.23 19.40 -21.19
CA PRO A 27 12.19 19.75 -22.14
C PRO A 27 10.79 19.47 -21.56
N TYR A 28 9.99 20.51 -21.37
CA TYR A 28 8.56 20.40 -21.11
C TYR A 28 7.85 19.98 -22.41
N LEU A 29 7.08 18.89 -22.35
CA LEU A 29 6.14 18.51 -23.41
C LEU A 29 5.02 19.57 -23.48
N THR A 30 4.88 20.24 -24.61
CA THR A 30 3.79 21.19 -24.88
C THR A 30 2.48 20.44 -25.07
N PHE A 31 1.54 20.65 -24.15
CA PHE A 31 0.18 20.15 -24.21
C PHE A 31 -0.65 21.04 -25.15
N ILE A 32 -1.14 20.47 -26.26
CA ILE A 32 -2.07 21.15 -27.18
C ILE A 32 -3.47 21.07 -26.55
N GLN A 33 -3.95 22.16 -25.96
CA GLN A 33 -5.35 22.31 -25.55
C GLN A 33 -6.24 22.45 -26.80
N ARG A 34 -7.21 21.54 -26.96
CA ARG A 34 -8.39 21.78 -27.82
C ARG A 34 -9.50 22.41 -26.98
N PRO A 35 -10.32 23.31 -27.54
CA PRO A 35 -11.33 24.02 -26.77
C PRO A 35 -12.50 23.07 -26.45
N THR A 36 -12.75 22.83 -25.16
CA THR A 36 -13.98 22.18 -24.69
C THR A 36 -15.01 23.24 -24.30
N GLU A 37 -16.15 23.19 -24.97
CA GLU A 37 -17.34 23.95 -24.63
C GLU A 37 -17.83 23.65 -23.20
N ILE A 38 -18.53 24.63 -22.66
CA ILE A 38 -18.92 24.80 -21.25
C ILE A 38 -19.78 23.61 -20.76
N LYS A 39 -19.14 22.63 -20.12
CA LYS A 39 -19.77 21.57 -19.30
C LYS A 39 -19.10 21.43 -17.92
N CYS A 40 -18.53 22.53 -17.41
CA CYS A 40 -17.52 22.52 -16.35
C CYS A 40 -18.08 22.35 -14.92
N SER A 41 -19.31 22.81 -14.62
CA SER A 41 -19.79 22.82 -13.22
C SER A 41 -20.20 21.44 -12.69
N ARG A 42 -20.93 20.64 -13.49
CA ARG A 42 -21.52 19.37 -13.02
C ARG A 42 -20.48 18.22 -12.92
N THR A 43 -19.47 18.21 -13.78
CA THR A 43 -18.40 17.18 -13.74
C THR A 43 -17.41 17.41 -12.60
N LEU A 44 -17.15 18.67 -12.24
CA LEU A 44 -16.29 19.02 -11.09
C LEU A 44 -16.91 18.59 -9.76
N THR A 45 -18.22 18.83 -9.57
CA THR A 45 -18.93 18.45 -8.34
C THR A 45 -19.05 16.93 -8.19
N THR A 46 -19.33 16.20 -9.27
CA THR A 46 -19.31 14.72 -9.24
C THR A 46 -17.91 14.18 -8.95
N GLY A 47 -16.86 14.78 -9.51
CA GLY A 47 -15.48 14.41 -9.23
C GLY A 47 -15.06 14.64 -7.77
N GLN A 48 -15.53 15.70 -7.14
CA GLN A 48 -15.30 15.97 -5.70
C GLN A 48 -16.06 14.99 -4.82
N HIS A 49 -17.32 14.69 -5.16
CA HIS A 49 -18.13 13.71 -4.44
C HIS A 49 -17.50 12.29 -4.48
N ASN A 50 -16.99 11.89 -5.64
CA ASN A 50 -16.37 10.56 -5.80
C ASN A 50 -15.07 10.43 -5.00
N GLU A 51 -14.24 11.48 -5.00
CA GLU A 51 -13.04 11.55 -4.16
C GLU A 51 -13.38 11.48 -2.67
N GLN A 52 -14.39 12.25 -2.24
CA GLN A 52 -14.83 12.27 -0.84
C GLN A 52 -15.32 10.88 -0.39
N TYR A 53 -16.07 10.18 -1.24
CA TYR A 53 -16.49 8.79 -0.97
C TYR A 53 -15.28 7.87 -0.74
N CYS A 54 -14.27 7.93 -1.61
CA CYS A 54 -13.05 7.13 -1.47
C CYS A 54 -12.29 7.47 -0.18
N ILE A 55 -12.22 8.74 0.19
CA ILE A 55 -11.64 9.19 1.46
C ILE A 55 -12.38 8.58 2.65
N ASP A 56 -13.71 8.65 2.65
CA ASP A 56 -14.52 8.27 3.80
C ASP A 56 -14.55 6.75 4.01
N ILE A 57 -14.63 5.96 2.93
CA ILE A 57 -14.59 4.50 3.04
C ILE A 57 -13.22 4.01 3.56
N VAL A 58 -12.12 4.59 3.07
CA VAL A 58 -10.77 4.24 3.54
C VAL A 58 -10.60 4.68 4.98
N ARG A 59 -10.99 5.91 5.35
CA ARG A 59 -10.93 6.38 6.74
C ARG A 59 -11.69 5.47 7.71
N LYS A 60 -12.86 4.97 7.30
CA LYS A 60 -13.72 4.12 8.13
C LYS A 60 -13.24 2.68 8.25
N ARG A 61 -12.60 2.13 7.21
CA ARG A 61 -12.32 0.68 7.10
C ARG A 61 -10.82 0.33 7.06
N ASP A 62 -9.97 1.25 6.65
CA ASP A 62 -8.51 1.14 6.61
C ASP A 62 -7.89 2.44 7.17
N TYR A 63 -8.09 2.68 8.47
CA TYR A 63 -7.64 3.92 9.12
C TYR A 63 -6.12 4.09 9.07
N GLU A 64 -5.36 3.00 9.25
CA GLU A 64 -3.90 3.03 9.14
C GLU A 64 -3.45 3.38 7.71
N GLY A 65 -4.10 2.81 6.68
CA GLY A 65 -3.87 3.18 5.29
C GLY A 65 -4.31 4.59 4.96
N PHE A 66 -5.41 5.09 5.52
CA PHE A 66 -5.83 6.48 5.39
C PHE A 66 -4.74 7.44 5.89
N LEU A 67 -4.22 7.22 7.11
CA LEU A 67 -3.15 8.05 7.67
C LEU A 67 -1.88 8.00 6.81
N CYS A 68 -1.49 6.81 6.33
CA CYS A 68 -0.32 6.67 5.46
C CYS A 68 -0.53 7.39 4.11
N SER A 69 -1.74 7.37 3.55
CA SER A 69 -2.05 8.09 2.31
C SER A 69 -1.91 9.60 2.44
N LEU A 70 -2.08 10.19 3.64
CA LEU A 70 -1.86 11.63 3.84
C LEU A 70 -0.40 12.05 3.58
N LEU A 71 0.54 11.13 3.78
CA LEU A 71 1.97 11.33 3.61
C LEU A 71 2.44 11.14 2.16
N PHE A 72 1.55 10.73 1.24
CA PHE A 72 1.83 10.75 -0.18
C PHE A 72 1.86 12.21 -0.70
N PRO A 73 2.69 12.49 -1.74
CA PRO A 73 2.64 13.76 -2.44
C PRO A 73 1.23 14.09 -2.91
N GLU A 74 0.85 15.38 -2.85
CA GLU A 74 -0.50 15.84 -3.19
C GLU A 74 -0.96 15.37 -4.57
N ALA A 75 -0.03 15.39 -5.55
CA ALA A 75 -0.31 14.97 -6.91
C ALA A 75 -0.75 13.50 -7.04
N VAL A 76 -0.36 12.61 -6.13
CA VAL A 76 -0.65 11.16 -6.22
C VAL A 76 -1.63 10.69 -5.14
N ARG A 77 -1.85 11.51 -4.10
CA ARG A 77 -2.67 11.17 -2.92
C ARG A 77 -4.07 10.69 -3.29
N ARG A 78 -4.73 11.39 -4.21
CA ARG A 78 -6.08 11.03 -4.70
C ARG A 78 -6.10 9.64 -5.34
N SER A 79 -5.13 9.32 -6.18
CA SER A 79 -4.99 8.00 -6.82
C SER A 79 -4.66 6.90 -5.82
N ALA A 80 -3.80 7.19 -4.83
CA ALA A 80 -3.50 6.25 -3.75
C ALA A 80 -4.73 5.92 -2.90
N LEU A 81 -5.57 6.92 -2.58
CA LEU A 81 -6.84 6.71 -1.87
C LEU A 81 -7.84 5.91 -2.70
N ALA A 82 -7.94 6.14 -4.01
CA ALA A 82 -8.80 5.35 -4.90
C ALA A 82 -8.40 3.86 -4.92
N LEU A 83 -7.10 3.57 -5.01
CA LEU A 83 -6.57 2.20 -4.95
C LEU A 83 -6.85 1.51 -3.61
N ARG A 84 -6.72 2.25 -2.50
CA ARG A 84 -7.08 1.74 -1.17
C ARG A 84 -8.59 1.51 -1.06
N ALA A 85 -9.41 2.43 -1.57
CA ALA A 85 -10.87 2.29 -1.56
C ALA A 85 -11.30 1.05 -2.34
N PHE A 86 -10.69 0.78 -3.51
CA PHE A 86 -10.87 -0.45 -4.26
C PHE A 86 -10.53 -1.71 -3.44
N ASN A 87 -9.37 -1.73 -2.78
CA ASN A 87 -9.01 -2.87 -1.93
C ASN A 87 -10.00 -3.05 -0.77
N VAL A 88 -10.48 -1.95 -0.17
CA VAL A 88 -11.46 -1.95 0.92
C VAL A 88 -12.83 -2.46 0.47
N GLU A 89 -13.30 -2.08 -0.73
CA GLU A 89 -14.52 -2.61 -1.33
C GLU A 89 -14.41 -4.12 -1.52
N LEU A 90 -13.33 -4.57 -2.17
CA LEU A 90 -13.11 -5.99 -2.41
C LEU A 90 -12.98 -6.79 -1.10
N ALA A 91 -12.33 -6.23 -0.07
CA ALA A 91 -12.17 -6.88 1.23
C ALA A 91 -13.48 -7.12 1.95
N GLN A 92 -14.44 -6.21 1.81
CA GLN A 92 -15.72 -6.30 2.50
C GLN A 92 -16.71 -7.26 1.82
N ILE A 93 -16.48 -7.65 0.56
CA ILE A 93 -17.44 -8.47 -0.18
C ILE A 93 -17.79 -9.73 0.60
N LYS A 94 -16.79 -10.49 1.06
CA LYS A 94 -17.00 -11.75 1.79
C LYS A 94 -17.79 -11.57 3.08
N ASP A 95 -17.56 -10.48 3.80
CA ASP A 95 -18.27 -10.18 5.06
C ASP A 95 -19.65 -9.56 4.87
N SER A 96 -19.93 -8.99 3.70
CA SER A 96 -21.16 -8.25 3.42
C SER A 96 -22.25 -9.08 2.73
N VAL A 97 -21.98 -10.36 2.45
CA VAL A 97 -22.90 -11.27 1.75
C VAL A 97 -23.11 -12.55 2.53
N SER A 98 -24.34 -13.04 2.57
CA SER A 98 -24.67 -14.32 3.23
C SER A 98 -24.51 -15.52 2.30
N GLN A 99 -24.68 -15.33 0.99
CA GLN A 99 -24.61 -16.40 -0.01
C GLN A 99 -23.36 -16.26 -0.87
N LYS A 100 -22.62 -17.37 -1.04
CA LYS A 100 -21.42 -17.44 -1.88
C LYS A 100 -21.66 -16.89 -3.29
N THR A 101 -22.77 -17.27 -3.91
CA THR A 101 -23.14 -16.83 -5.26
C THR A 101 -23.24 -15.30 -5.38
N ILE A 102 -23.76 -14.62 -4.36
CA ILE A 102 -23.86 -13.15 -4.35
C ILE A 102 -22.47 -12.50 -4.25
N GLY A 103 -21.58 -13.07 -3.42
CA GLY A 103 -20.18 -12.62 -3.36
C GLY A 103 -19.45 -12.78 -4.69
N LEU A 104 -19.61 -13.93 -5.35
CA LEU A 104 -19.04 -14.19 -6.67
C LEU A 104 -19.59 -13.22 -7.73
N MET A 105 -20.89 -12.91 -7.72
CA MET A 105 -21.46 -11.90 -8.62
C MET A 105 -20.85 -10.51 -8.39
N ARG A 106 -20.60 -10.11 -7.14
CA ARG A 106 -19.94 -8.82 -6.84
C ARG A 106 -18.49 -8.78 -7.29
N LEU A 107 -17.74 -9.87 -7.13
CA LEU A 107 -16.37 -9.98 -7.63
C LEU A 107 -16.34 -9.99 -9.16
N GLN A 108 -17.29 -10.65 -9.80
CA GLN A 108 -17.43 -10.65 -11.26
C GLN A 108 -17.78 -9.24 -11.77
N PHE A 109 -18.64 -8.50 -11.07
CA PHE A 109 -18.86 -7.08 -11.35
C PHE A 109 -17.55 -6.30 -11.32
N TRP A 110 -16.73 -6.45 -10.27
CA TRP A 110 -15.45 -5.75 -10.18
C TRP A 110 -14.46 -6.16 -11.27
N LYS A 111 -14.47 -7.43 -11.68
CA LYS A 111 -13.68 -7.92 -12.80
C LYS A 111 -14.06 -7.19 -14.09
N SER A 112 -15.35 -7.15 -14.43
CA SER A 112 -15.86 -6.40 -15.58
C SER A 112 -15.59 -4.90 -15.46
N ALA A 113 -15.80 -4.31 -14.28
CA ALA A 113 -15.53 -2.89 -14.04
C ALA A 113 -14.08 -2.52 -14.30
N VAL A 114 -13.13 -3.38 -13.92
CA VAL A 114 -11.71 -3.20 -14.28
C VAL A 114 -11.55 -3.27 -15.80
N GLU A 115 -12.13 -4.25 -16.50
CA GLU A 115 -12.08 -4.28 -17.98
C GLU A 115 -12.58 -3.00 -18.62
N ASP A 116 -13.73 -2.51 -18.16
CA ASP A 116 -14.40 -1.34 -18.73
C ASP A 116 -13.62 -0.05 -18.43
N ILE A 117 -13.00 0.06 -17.24
CA ILE A 117 -12.04 1.14 -16.92
C ILE A 117 -10.90 1.21 -17.95
N TYR A 118 -10.31 0.06 -18.33
CA TYR A 118 -9.22 0.03 -19.32
C TYR A 118 -9.71 0.18 -20.77
N ARG A 119 -11.02 0.14 -21.01
CA ARG A 119 -11.67 0.44 -22.30
C ARG A 119 -12.18 1.88 -22.39
N ASP A 120 -11.88 2.71 -21.40
CA ASP A 120 -12.35 4.09 -21.30
C ASP A 120 -13.87 4.25 -21.08
N ASP A 121 -14.52 3.25 -20.47
CA ASP A 121 -15.96 3.24 -20.18
C ASP A 121 -16.23 2.82 -18.72
N PRO A 122 -15.75 3.57 -17.70
CA PRO A 122 -15.88 3.15 -16.32
C PRO A 122 -17.35 3.11 -15.87
N PRO A 123 -17.77 2.07 -15.12
CA PRO A 123 -19.12 2.04 -14.55
C PRO A 123 -19.39 3.24 -13.65
N VAL A 124 -20.66 3.63 -13.53
CA VAL A 124 -21.12 4.77 -12.70
C VAL A 124 -21.07 4.39 -11.21
N GLN A 125 -19.86 4.30 -10.67
CA GLN A 125 -19.58 4.10 -9.26
C GLN A 125 -18.43 5.03 -8.81
N PRO A 126 -18.48 5.60 -7.59
CA PRO A 126 -17.46 6.53 -7.11
C PRO A 126 -16.04 5.99 -7.21
N VAL A 127 -15.81 4.75 -6.75
CA VAL A 127 -14.50 4.12 -6.75
C VAL A 127 -14.04 3.82 -8.18
N SER A 128 -14.92 3.29 -9.05
CA SER A 128 -14.58 3.02 -10.46
C SER A 128 -14.19 4.28 -11.23
N ALA A 129 -14.88 5.40 -10.99
CA ALA A 129 -14.55 6.68 -11.60
C ALA A 129 -13.18 7.22 -11.15
N GLU A 130 -12.84 7.06 -9.86
CA GLU A 130 -11.52 7.48 -9.34
C GLU A 130 -10.39 6.54 -9.77
N LEU A 131 -10.66 5.24 -9.86
CA LEU A 131 -9.74 4.27 -10.44
C LEU A 131 -9.44 4.59 -11.90
N TRP A 132 -10.45 4.92 -12.71
CA TRP A 132 -10.26 5.33 -14.10
C TRP A 132 -9.34 6.54 -14.23
N ARG A 133 -9.54 7.58 -13.40
CA ARG A 133 -8.62 8.73 -13.34
C ARG A 133 -7.19 8.29 -12.97
N ALA A 134 -7.04 7.38 -12.01
CA ALA A 134 -5.74 6.89 -11.57
C ALA A 134 -5.03 6.07 -12.66
N VAL A 135 -5.75 5.18 -13.36
CA VAL A 135 -5.25 4.36 -14.47
C VAL A 135 -4.71 5.26 -15.59
N TRP A 136 -5.48 6.25 -16.02
CA TRP A 136 -5.06 7.18 -17.06
C TRP A 136 -3.89 8.06 -16.65
N LYS A 137 -3.87 8.53 -15.39
CA LYS A 137 -2.82 9.43 -14.90
C LYS A 137 -1.48 8.73 -14.69
N HIS A 138 -1.49 7.48 -14.23
CA HIS A 138 -0.29 6.77 -13.78
C HIS A 138 0.07 5.56 -14.64
N THR A 139 -0.69 5.26 -15.70
CA THR A 139 -0.50 4.07 -16.55
C THR A 139 -0.44 2.78 -15.73
N LEU A 140 -1.40 2.63 -14.80
CA LEU A 140 -1.41 1.51 -13.86
C LEU A 140 -1.54 0.17 -14.59
N THR A 141 -0.90 -0.87 -14.03
CA THR A 141 -0.91 -2.20 -14.63
C THR A 141 -2.20 -2.95 -14.25
N ARG A 142 -3.04 -3.24 -15.26
CA ARG A 142 -4.30 -3.99 -15.12
C ARG A 142 -4.16 -5.30 -14.37
N ARG A 143 -3.08 -6.04 -14.62
CA ARG A 143 -2.82 -7.36 -14.04
C ARG A 143 -2.85 -7.36 -12.52
N TRP A 144 -2.38 -6.30 -11.86
CA TRP A 144 -2.37 -6.25 -10.40
C TRP A 144 -3.78 -6.15 -9.80
N MET A 145 -4.67 -5.36 -10.40
CA MET A 145 -6.06 -5.25 -9.96
C MET A 145 -6.80 -6.58 -10.13
N LEU A 146 -6.65 -7.22 -11.29
CA LEU A 146 -7.25 -8.52 -11.57
C LEU A 146 -6.71 -9.60 -10.63
N ARG A 147 -5.41 -9.57 -10.29
CA ARG A 147 -4.80 -10.52 -9.34
C ARG A 147 -5.46 -10.45 -7.96
N ILE A 148 -5.76 -9.25 -7.45
CA ILE A 148 -6.48 -9.08 -6.16
C ILE A 148 -7.88 -9.69 -6.25
N ILE A 149 -8.62 -9.40 -7.34
CA ILE A 149 -9.98 -9.90 -7.54
C ILE A 149 -9.98 -11.44 -7.60
N SER A 150 -9.10 -12.02 -8.42
CA SER A 150 -9.01 -13.48 -8.58
C SER A 150 -8.62 -14.20 -7.30
N GLU A 151 -7.76 -13.61 -6.47
CA GLU A 151 -7.42 -14.22 -5.18
C GLU A 151 -8.61 -14.18 -4.20
N ARG A 152 -9.36 -13.08 -4.17
CA ARG A 152 -10.57 -12.98 -3.34
C ARG A 152 -11.71 -13.86 -3.84
N GLU A 153 -11.77 -14.13 -5.14
CA GLU A 153 -12.70 -15.11 -5.72
C GLU A 153 -12.43 -16.52 -5.20
N LYS A 154 -11.16 -16.94 -5.14
CA LYS A 154 -10.77 -18.22 -4.51
C LYS A 154 -11.11 -18.25 -3.01
N ASP A 155 -10.91 -17.13 -2.32
CA ASP A 155 -11.19 -17.01 -0.87
C ASP A 155 -12.68 -17.19 -0.52
N MET A 156 -13.59 -17.04 -1.49
CA MET A 156 -15.02 -17.35 -1.31
C MET A 156 -15.32 -18.85 -1.11
N GLU A 157 -14.32 -19.73 -1.27
CA GLU A 157 -14.47 -21.17 -1.02
C GLU A 157 -14.37 -21.56 0.46
N ASP A 158 -14.00 -20.63 1.34
CA ASP A 158 -13.86 -20.86 2.79
C ASP A 158 -12.91 -22.01 3.17
N LYS A 159 -11.92 -22.30 2.31
CA LYS A 159 -10.92 -23.33 2.57
C LYS A 159 -9.84 -22.78 3.51
N ALA A 160 -9.47 -23.58 4.52
CA ALA A 160 -8.29 -23.31 5.31
C ALA A 160 -7.02 -23.49 4.45
N TYR A 161 -5.96 -22.74 4.78
CA TYR A 161 -4.67 -22.87 4.10
C TYR A 161 -4.06 -24.23 4.46
N ARG A 162 -3.65 -25.00 3.44
CA ARG A 162 -3.04 -26.31 3.65
C ARG A 162 -1.66 -26.19 4.28
N ASN A 163 -0.92 -25.19 3.85
CA ASN A 163 0.43 -24.91 4.30
C ASN A 163 0.69 -23.41 4.40
N PHE A 164 1.82 -23.05 5.01
CA PHE A 164 2.21 -21.65 5.18
C PHE A 164 2.37 -20.91 3.84
N GLN A 165 2.84 -21.59 2.80
CA GLN A 165 3.07 -21.00 1.47
C GLN A 165 1.78 -20.51 0.81
N GLU A 166 0.64 -21.17 1.05
CA GLU A 166 -0.67 -20.70 0.57
C GLU A 166 -1.06 -19.36 1.23
N LEU A 167 -0.75 -19.18 2.52
CA LEU A 167 -0.97 -17.90 3.22
C LEU A 167 -0.02 -16.81 2.70
N GLU A 168 1.24 -17.12 2.43
CA GLU A 168 2.18 -16.19 1.77
C GLU A 168 1.67 -15.78 0.38
N ALA A 169 1.20 -16.76 -0.42
CA ALA A 169 0.68 -16.51 -1.74
C ALA A 169 -0.56 -15.60 -1.71
N TYR A 170 -1.44 -15.79 -0.72
CA TYR A 170 -2.58 -14.91 -0.50
C TYR A 170 -2.15 -13.46 -0.21
N GLY A 171 -1.16 -13.28 0.68
CA GLY A 171 -0.59 -11.96 0.99
C GLY A 171 0.07 -11.30 -0.23
N GLU A 172 0.80 -12.08 -1.02
CA GLU A 172 1.43 -11.61 -2.27
C GLU A 172 0.38 -11.18 -3.31
N ASN A 173 -0.65 -11.98 -3.51
CA ASN A 173 -1.65 -11.72 -4.53
C ASN A 173 -2.60 -10.57 -4.15
N THR A 174 -2.76 -10.26 -2.86
CA THR A 174 -3.62 -9.17 -2.38
C THR A 174 -2.84 -7.92 -2.00
N GLN A 175 -2.07 -7.96 -0.91
CA GLN A 175 -1.39 -6.79 -0.35
C GLN A 175 -0.21 -6.34 -1.21
N SER A 176 0.63 -7.27 -1.70
CA SER A 176 1.75 -6.87 -2.57
C SER A 176 1.24 -6.29 -3.89
N SER A 177 0.15 -6.81 -4.46
CA SER A 177 -0.51 -6.21 -5.65
C SER A 177 -0.91 -4.76 -5.43
N LEU A 178 -1.47 -4.44 -4.25
CA LEU A 178 -1.82 -3.07 -3.89
C LEU A 178 -0.56 -2.21 -3.77
N LEU A 179 0.50 -2.72 -3.16
CA LEU A 179 1.78 -2.00 -3.04
C LEU A 179 2.41 -1.74 -4.41
N TYR A 180 2.38 -2.70 -5.35
CA TYR A 180 2.87 -2.48 -6.72
C TYR A 180 2.08 -1.35 -7.41
N LEU A 181 0.74 -1.33 -7.27
CA LEU A 181 -0.08 -0.25 -7.81
C LEU A 181 0.25 1.11 -7.17
N LEU A 182 0.51 1.15 -5.85
CA LEU A 182 0.95 2.37 -5.16
C LEU A 182 2.33 2.84 -5.63
N LEU A 183 3.28 1.92 -5.86
CA LEU A 183 4.58 2.25 -6.44
C LEU A 183 4.45 2.82 -7.86
N GLU A 184 3.55 2.27 -8.67
CA GLU A 184 3.24 2.79 -10.01
C GLU A 184 2.67 4.22 -9.94
N THR A 185 1.83 4.55 -8.94
CA THR A 185 1.36 5.94 -8.76
C THR A 185 2.50 6.91 -8.46
N LEU A 186 3.54 6.44 -7.78
CA LEU A 186 4.76 7.20 -7.46
C LEU A 186 5.76 7.24 -8.63
N GLY A 187 5.48 6.54 -9.75
CA GLY A 187 6.38 6.44 -10.88
C GLY A 187 7.64 5.61 -10.61
N VAL A 188 7.63 4.77 -9.58
CA VAL A 188 8.78 3.97 -9.18
C VAL A 188 8.86 2.71 -10.04
N LYS A 189 9.96 2.56 -10.77
CA LYS A 189 10.32 1.34 -11.52
C LYS A 189 11.68 0.85 -11.02
N ASN A 190 11.67 0.00 -10.01
CA ASN A 190 12.89 -0.47 -9.36
C ASN A 190 12.67 -1.89 -8.79
N VAL A 191 13.56 -2.81 -9.16
CA VAL A 191 13.46 -4.23 -8.79
C VAL A 191 13.56 -4.43 -7.27
N HIS A 192 14.38 -3.64 -6.57
CA HIS A 192 14.48 -3.70 -5.11
C HIS A 192 13.21 -3.18 -4.43
N SER A 193 12.56 -2.15 -4.97
CA SER A 193 11.22 -1.71 -4.52
C SER A 193 10.19 -2.81 -4.72
N ASP A 194 10.23 -3.54 -5.83
CA ASP A 194 9.31 -4.65 -6.08
C ASP A 194 9.55 -5.81 -5.11
N HIS A 195 10.82 -6.18 -4.85
CA HIS A 195 11.14 -7.19 -3.85
C HIS A 195 10.74 -6.76 -2.43
N ALA A 196 10.95 -5.49 -2.06
CA ALA A 196 10.50 -4.95 -0.80
C ALA A 196 8.97 -4.98 -0.69
N ALA A 197 8.25 -4.56 -1.73
CA ALA A 197 6.79 -4.61 -1.78
C ALA A 197 6.25 -6.05 -1.66
N SER A 198 6.89 -7.02 -2.31
CA SER A 198 6.53 -8.44 -2.20
C SER A 198 6.61 -8.92 -0.74
N HIS A 199 7.73 -8.69 -0.07
CA HIS A 199 7.91 -9.13 1.31
C HIS A 199 7.03 -8.37 2.30
N ILE A 200 6.85 -7.05 2.12
CA ILE A 200 5.95 -6.25 2.96
C ILE A 200 4.51 -6.74 2.80
N GLY A 201 4.04 -6.95 1.57
CA GLY A 201 2.68 -7.40 1.33
C GLY A 201 2.41 -8.79 1.89
N LYS A 202 3.35 -9.73 1.74
CA LYS A 202 3.28 -11.05 2.41
C LYS A 202 3.17 -10.92 3.92
N ALA A 203 4.05 -10.13 4.55
CA ALA A 203 4.03 -9.89 5.99
C ALA A 203 2.70 -9.26 6.44
N GLN A 204 2.18 -8.27 5.71
CA GLN A 204 0.89 -7.66 5.98
C GLN A 204 -0.27 -8.65 5.85
N GLY A 205 -0.25 -9.53 4.84
CA GLY A 205 -1.23 -10.60 4.66
C GLY A 205 -1.25 -11.58 5.83
N ILE A 206 -0.07 -12.08 6.23
CA ILE A 206 0.09 -13.01 7.36
C ILE A 206 -0.40 -12.36 8.65
N LEU A 207 0.02 -11.12 8.94
CA LEU A 207 -0.42 -10.40 10.12
C LEU A 207 -1.93 -10.18 10.10
N THR A 208 -2.51 -9.78 8.96
CA THR A 208 -3.96 -9.59 8.81
C THR A 208 -4.73 -10.87 9.14
N CYS A 209 -4.27 -12.01 8.64
CA CYS A 209 -4.82 -13.32 8.97
C CYS A 209 -4.79 -13.56 10.49
N LEU A 210 -3.64 -13.36 11.14
CA LEU A 210 -3.51 -13.49 12.60
C LEU A 210 -4.46 -12.56 13.38
N ARG A 211 -4.61 -11.29 12.98
CA ARG A 211 -5.54 -10.35 13.66
C ARG A 211 -6.99 -10.72 13.44
N ALA A 212 -7.30 -11.38 12.33
CA ALA A 212 -8.65 -11.83 12.02
C ALA A 212 -9.03 -13.14 12.74
N THR A 213 -8.08 -13.87 13.34
CA THR A 213 -8.34 -15.16 13.99
C THR A 213 -9.49 -15.11 15.01
N PRO A 214 -9.55 -14.18 15.98
CA PRO A 214 -10.65 -14.14 16.94
C PRO A 214 -12.01 -13.87 16.28
N TYR A 215 -12.04 -12.95 15.32
CA TYR A 215 -13.24 -12.60 14.56
C TYR A 215 -13.77 -13.81 13.76
N ASN A 216 -12.90 -14.49 13.01
CA ASN A 216 -13.25 -15.68 12.23
C ASN A 216 -13.67 -16.83 13.13
N SER A 217 -12.98 -17.02 14.26
CA SER A 217 -13.26 -18.08 15.24
C SER A 217 -14.66 -17.93 15.84
N SER A 218 -15.09 -16.70 16.16
CA SER A 218 -16.46 -16.41 16.60
C SER A 218 -17.55 -16.81 15.59
N ARG A 219 -17.18 -16.93 14.31
CA ARG A 219 -18.03 -17.39 13.21
C ARG A 219 -17.78 -18.86 12.85
N ARG A 220 -17.09 -19.59 13.72
CA ARG A 220 -16.71 -21.00 13.57
C ARG A 220 -15.86 -21.26 12.32
N LYS A 221 -15.00 -20.30 11.95
CA LYS A 221 -14.06 -20.41 10.83
C LYS A 221 -12.63 -20.18 11.30
N VAL A 222 -11.69 -20.95 10.77
CA VAL A 222 -10.26 -20.82 11.08
C VAL A 222 -9.48 -20.80 9.77
N TYR A 223 -8.76 -19.71 9.50
CA TYR A 223 -7.96 -19.51 8.29
C TYR A 223 -6.47 -19.50 8.59
N LEU A 224 -6.02 -20.39 9.50
CA LEU A 224 -4.60 -20.56 9.82
C LEU A 224 -4.00 -21.71 9.00
N PRO A 225 -2.68 -21.68 8.71
CA PRO A 225 -1.98 -22.77 8.05
C PRO A 225 -2.08 -24.09 8.84
N MET A 226 -2.63 -25.12 8.21
CA MET A 226 -2.91 -26.40 8.85
C MET A 226 -1.65 -27.18 9.22
N ASP A 227 -0.57 -27.04 8.43
CA ASP A 227 0.74 -27.61 8.73
C ASP A 227 1.31 -27.14 10.08
N ILE A 228 1.23 -25.83 10.36
CA ILE A 228 1.70 -25.25 11.63
C ILE A 228 0.76 -25.64 12.78
N CYS A 229 -0.55 -25.64 12.56
CA CYS A 229 -1.51 -26.11 13.57
C CYS A 229 -1.22 -27.57 13.95
N MET A 230 -0.98 -28.44 12.97
CA MET A 230 -0.63 -29.84 13.18
C MET A 230 0.70 -30.02 13.90
N LEU A 231 1.72 -29.22 13.55
CA LEU A 231 3.05 -29.27 14.17
C LEU A 231 2.97 -29.10 15.69
N HIS A 232 2.11 -28.20 16.16
CA HIS A 232 1.92 -27.90 17.59
C HIS A 232 0.76 -28.66 18.24
N GLY A 233 0.11 -29.57 17.51
CA GLY A 233 -1.06 -30.31 18.03
C GLY A 233 -2.25 -29.42 18.39
N ALA A 234 -2.41 -28.28 17.70
CA ALA A 234 -3.54 -27.38 17.87
C ALA A 234 -4.66 -27.73 16.88
N SER A 235 -5.85 -28.03 17.40
CA SER A 235 -7.03 -28.29 16.57
C SER A 235 -7.74 -26.99 16.19
N GLN A 236 -8.53 -27.01 15.11
CA GLN A 236 -9.37 -25.85 14.75
C GLN A 236 -10.38 -25.50 15.85
N GLU A 237 -10.87 -26.50 16.59
CA GLU A 237 -11.82 -26.32 17.67
C GLU A 237 -11.21 -25.54 18.85
N ASP A 238 -9.90 -25.69 19.10
CA ASP A 238 -9.21 -24.95 20.15
C ASP A 238 -9.22 -23.44 19.86
N PHE A 239 -9.08 -23.05 18.58
CA PHE A 239 -9.23 -21.65 18.16
C PHE A 239 -10.67 -21.17 18.27
N ILE A 240 -11.66 -21.99 17.87
CA ILE A 240 -13.09 -21.64 17.93
C ILE A 240 -13.54 -21.41 19.38
N ARG A 241 -13.05 -22.21 20.33
CA ARG A 241 -13.32 -22.05 21.76
C ARG A 241 -12.55 -20.91 22.42
N GLY A 242 -11.58 -20.33 21.72
CA GLY A 242 -10.70 -19.31 22.29
C GLY A 242 -9.76 -19.87 23.36
N SER A 243 -9.26 -21.10 23.18
CA SER A 243 -8.27 -21.69 24.07
C SER A 243 -7.02 -20.79 24.19
N ARG A 244 -6.43 -20.79 25.39
CA ARG A 244 -5.21 -20.03 25.73
C ARG A 244 -4.01 -20.92 26.02
N ASP A 245 -4.13 -22.20 25.64
CA ASP A 245 -3.13 -23.22 25.83
C ASP A 245 -1.81 -22.87 25.12
N GLN A 246 -0.73 -23.50 25.57
CA GLN A 246 0.61 -23.19 25.07
C GLN A 246 0.74 -23.50 23.57
N ASN A 247 0.14 -24.59 23.09
CA ASN A 247 0.13 -24.95 21.66
C ASN A 247 -0.46 -23.83 20.77
N ILE A 248 -1.52 -23.14 21.20
CA ILE A 248 -2.12 -22.02 20.47
C ILE A 248 -1.14 -20.84 20.40
N ARG A 249 -0.44 -20.56 21.51
CA ARG A 249 0.58 -19.52 21.57
C ARG A 249 1.75 -19.84 20.64
N ASP A 250 2.15 -21.10 20.58
CA ASP A 250 3.26 -21.57 19.74
C ASP A 250 2.89 -21.47 18.24
N VAL A 251 1.66 -21.83 17.84
CA VAL A 251 1.17 -21.61 16.46
C VAL A 251 1.21 -20.13 16.09
N VAL A 252 0.68 -19.25 16.96
CA VAL A 252 0.68 -17.81 16.72
C VAL A 252 2.11 -17.27 16.64
N TYR A 253 3.01 -17.75 17.51
CA TYR A 253 4.41 -17.36 17.54
C TYR A 253 5.14 -17.74 16.24
N ASP A 254 4.96 -18.96 15.74
CA ASP A 254 5.62 -19.41 14.50
C ASP A 254 5.14 -18.62 13.29
N ILE A 255 3.83 -18.43 13.14
CA ILE A 255 3.25 -17.64 12.05
C ILE A 255 3.72 -16.18 12.12
N ALA A 256 3.74 -15.59 13.32
CA ALA A 256 4.23 -14.23 13.54
C ALA A 256 5.74 -14.10 13.25
N SER A 257 6.52 -15.13 13.57
CA SER A 257 7.95 -15.20 13.29
C SER A 257 8.22 -15.22 11.79
N GLN A 258 7.43 -15.95 11.00
CA GLN A 258 7.54 -15.93 9.54
C GLN A 258 7.21 -14.55 8.96
N ALA A 259 6.16 -13.87 9.45
CA ALA A 259 5.89 -12.49 9.07
C ALA A 259 7.07 -11.55 9.41
N HIS A 260 7.72 -11.78 10.55
CA HIS A 260 8.90 -11.03 10.94
C HIS A 260 10.08 -11.25 9.97
N VAL A 261 10.34 -12.48 9.54
CA VAL A 261 11.39 -12.80 8.56
C VAL A 261 11.17 -12.05 7.25
N HIS A 262 9.95 -12.00 6.73
CA HIS A 262 9.66 -11.17 5.56
C HIS A 262 9.94 -9.69 5.79
N LEU A 263 9.60 -9.14 6.96
CA LEU A 263 9.95 -7.75 7.26
C LEU A 263 11.47 -7.53 7.34
N GLN A 264 12.24 -8.52 7.79
CA GLN A 264 13.70 -8.45 7.76
C GLN A 264 14.24 -8.47 6.32
N HIS A 265 13.72 -9.35 5.46
CA HIS A 265 14.08 -9.37 4.04
C HIS A 265 13.68 -8.08 3.32
N ALA A 266 12.49 -7.53 3.59
CA ALA A 266 12.12 -6.23 3.03
C ALA A 266 13.14 -5.14 3.40
N ARG A 267 13.61 -5.14 4.65
CA ARG A 267 14.60 -4.17 5.15
C ARG A 267 15.97 -4.33 4.52
N SER A 268 16.40 -5.53 4.13
CA SER A 268 17.71 -5.68 3.47
C SER A 268 17.77 -4.96 2.11
N PHE A 269 16.62 -4.60 1.54
CA PHE A 269 16.55 -3.78 0.33
C PHE A 269 16.58 -2.27 0.58
N SER A 270 16.53 -1.78 1.82
CA SER A 270 16.30 -0.35 2.12
C SER A 270 17.30 0.62 1.52
N GLU A 271 18.57 0.21 1.41
CA GLU A 271 19.62 1.03 0.82
C GLU A 271 19.45 1.22 -0.69
N ASN A 272 18.82 0.25 -1.36
CA ASN A 272 18.63 0.24 -2.81
C ASN A 272 17.24 0.71 -3.26
N VAL A 273 16.34 0.97 -2.31
CA VAL A 273 14.99 1.49 -2.57
C VAL A 273 15.05 3.03 -2.65
N PRO A 274 14.61 3.64 -3.77
CA PRO A 274 14.59 5.10 -3.89
C PRO A 274 13.65 5.72 -2.86
N HIS A 275 14.04 6.88 -2.32
CA HIS A 275 13.26 7.59 -1.28
C HIS A 275 11.83 7.92 -1.73
N VAL A 276 11.62 8.15 -3.03
CA VAL A 276 10.29 8.38 -3.63
C VAL A 276 9.32 7.21 -3.39
N ALA A 277 9.81 5.99 -3.17
CA ALA A 277 9.00 4.82 -2.86
C ALA A 277 8.54 4.76 -1.39
N MET A 278 9.17 5.51 -0.49
CA MET A 278 8.92 5.42 0.96
C MET A 278 7.46 5.57 1.34
N PRO A 279 6.66 6.49 0.75
CA PRO A 279 5.24 6.62 1.06
C PRO A 279 4.44 5.32 0.92
N ALA A 280 4.77 4.48 -0.06
CA ALA A 280 4.11 3.18 -0.26
C ALA A 280 4.38 2.19 0.89
N PHE A 281 5.50 2.35 1.60
CA PHE A 281 5.95 1.43 2.66
C PHE A 281 5.73 1.94 4.09
N LEU A 282 5.07 3.10 4.26
CA LEU A 282 4.90 3.73 5.58
C LEU A 282 4.07 2.92 6.57
N GLN A 283 3.20 2.02 6.09
CA GLN A 283 2.42 1.13 6.95
C GLN A 283 3.31 0.19 7.78
N THR A 284 4.54 -0.07 7.34
CA THR A 284 5.55 -0.78 8.11
C THR A 284 6.32 0.18 9.02
N LYS A 285 5.89 0.28 10.29
CA LYS A 285 6.36 1.22 11.34
C LYS A 285 7.87 1.38 11.57
N ARG A 286 8.73 0.59 10.92
CA ARG A 286 10.18 0.66 11.09
C ARG A 286 10.95 1.03 9.83
N TRP A 287 10.27 1.22 8.70
CA TRP A 287 10.93 1.70 7.48
C TRP A 287 11.40 3.16 7.62
N SER A 288 10.60 4.00 8.29
CA SER A 288 10.93 5.40 8.58
C SER A 288 12.12 5.62 9.52
N LEU A 289 12.63 4.56 10.17
CA LEU A 289 13.78 4.64 11.08
C LEU A 289 15.11 4.28 10.41
N PHE A 290 15.10 3.94 9.11
CA PHE A 290 16.26 3.48 8.36
C PHE A 290 16.69 4.47 7.25
N ASN A 291 16.54 5.77 7.51
CA ASN A 291 17.15 6.79 6.66
C ASN A 291 18.37 7.39 7.38
N PRO A 292 19.61 7.07 6.96
CA PRO A 292 20.80 7.68 7.57
C PRO A 292 20.92 9.19 7.27
N HIS A 293 20.08 9.75 6.38
CA HIS A 293 20.13 11.15 5.96
C HIS A 293 18.95 12.03 6.42
N ASP A 294 17.90 11.49 7.05
CA ASP A 294 16.76 12.31 7.50
C ASP A 294 16.97 12.85 8.92
N SER A 295 17.38 14.11 9.00
CA SER A 295 17.19 14.98 10.17
C SER A 295 15.73 15.41 10.29
N CYS A 296 14.82 14.47 10.55
CA CYS A 296 13.43 14.78 10.89
C CYS A 296 13.31 15.10 12.40
N PRO A 297 12.69 16.24 12.81
CA PRO A 297 12.71 16.72 14.20
C PRO A 297 11.79 15.95 15.17
N LEU A 298 11.11 14.88 14.73
CA LEU A 298 10.35 13.99 15.61
C LEU A 298 11.22 12.81 16.09
N LYS A 299 12.33 13.11 16.77
CA LYS A 299 13.09 12.11 17.54
C LYS A 299 12.56 12.06 18.98
N ALA A 300 11.52 11.28 19.20
CA ALA A 300 11.28 10.71 20.52
C ALA A 300 12.09 9.41 20.63
N PRO A 301 12.96 9.22 21.65
CA PRO A 301 13.63 7.95 21.85
C PRO A 301 12.58 6.94 22.33
N LEU A 302 12.20 6.01 21.47
CA LEU A 302 11.40 4.85 21.86
C LEU A 302 12.33 3.64 21.98
N PRO A 303 12.16 2.82 23.04
CA PRO A 303 13.08 1.75 23.41
C PRO A 303 13.21 0.69 22.29
N ALA A 304 14.37 0.03 22.26
CA ALA A 304 14.86 -0.82 21.17
C ALA A 304 14.01 -2.06 20.80
N ASP A 305 12.92 -2.33 21.51
CA ASP A 305 12.15 -3.60 21.46
C ASP A 305 10.97 -3.58 20.47
N GLY A 306 11.07 -2.76 19.41
CA GLY A 306 9.94 -2.24 18.65
C GLY A 306 9.18 -3.16 17.68
N LEU A 307 9.54 -4.44 17.54
CA LEU A 307 8.74 -5.39 16.74
C LEU A 307 7.73 -6.14 17.60
N ILE A 308 8.13 -6.37 18.87
CA ILE A 308 7.21 -6.84 19.89
C ILE A 308 6.20 -5.74 20.21
N THR A 309 6.27 -4.48 19.80
CA THR A 309 5.17 -3.52 20.06
C THR A 309 3.96 -3.65 19.12
N HIS A 310 4.09 -4.30 17.97
CA HIS A 310 2.94 -4.68 17.13
C HIS A 310 2.42 -6.08 17.42
N LEU A 311 3.26 -6.95 17.99
CA LEU A 311 2.87 -8.25 18.56
C LEU A 311 2.56 -8.19 20.06
N LYS A 312 2.90 -7.11 20.77
CA LYS A 312 2.61 -6.89 22.21
C LYS A 312 1.12 -6.79 22.38
N PRO A 313 0.38 -6.04 21.55
CA PRO A 313 -1.07 -6.12 21.55
C PRO A 313 -1.60 -7.52 21.26
N PHE A 314 -0.87 -8.41 20.56
CA PHE A 314 -1.29 -9.79 20.25
C PHE A 314 -1.01 -10.77 21.40
N LEU A 315 0.20 -10.72 21.96
CA LEU A 315 0.58 -11.41 23.19
C LEU A 315 -0.26 -10.89 24.37
N LEU A 316 -0.60 -9.59 24.38
CA LEU A 316 -1.51 -8.96 25.34
C LEU A 316 -2.98 -9.24 25.05
N PHE A 317 -3.40 -9.45 23.79
CA PHE A 317 -4.77 -9.89 23.47
C PHE A 317 -5.01 -11.31 24.00
N TYR A 318 -4.01 -12.19 23.88
CA TYR A 318 -4.07 -13.54 24.45
C TYR A 318 -3.76 -13.60 25.96
N SER A 319 -3.13 -12.58 26.54
CA SER A 319 -2.92 -12.50 27.99
C SER A 319 -4.01 -11.71 28.73
N ASN A 320 -4.75 -10.80 28.06
CA ASN A 320 -5.74 -9.89 28.67
C ASN A 320 -7.15 -9.99 28.04
N PHE A 321 -7.48 -11.07 27.34
CA PHE A 321 -8.90 -11.36 27.11
C PHE A 321 -9.53 -11.70 28.48
N PRO A 322 -10.68 -11.12 28.88
CA PRO A 322 -11.35 -11.48 30.13
C PRO A 322 -11.67 -12.98 30.20
#